data_AF-A0A818TDZ8-F1
#
_entry.id   AF-A0A818TDZ8-F1
#
_cell.length_a   1.000
_cell.length_b   1.000
_cell.length_c   1.000
_cell.angle_alpha   90.00
_cell.angle_beta   90.00
_cell.angle_gamma   90.00
#
_symmetry.space_group_name_H-M   'P 1'
#
loop_
_entity.id
_entity.type
_entity.pdbx_description
1 polymer ?
#
loop_
_entity_poly.entity_id
_entity_poly.type
_entity_poly.pdbx_seq_one_letter_code
_entity_poly.pdbx_strand_id
1 'polypeptide(L)'
;MSINSDEIDGKLVSDYKKTFSQTIRHAGGDMNIRLQPDRSLYDELEQRNLLQRPRPPAGLGLNLIQDGQLGLAMFNRSPKFLASGRYTFFSPFDHLINVTSITDKLITLGNIQIVTINQGELGLSLRNGESILLDPGRYILTAPHIFVKSTPANAQYIELGTYRRITVPVGFVAVAFDIGKQIIIRPEDTESGPFETNSPTFLFDKKTGFQSVQLQVRELDQLTVNTRDGITITAKGLITYRIHDPRIAFMTVQDIHEAVKRAAEATLTSLFLNAAIDEIAPPVPEKKIDKDLINLKSTVEEENFNQHIRDAFLHDFSHKVRHWGVELQDLNIEKLEFDNSVKDLLRKRAQARVETATSLANMRSQTEIAMQQADREKQQAQIRAEAEAFVIRTKADADFYAAERHAQAAKVLQEVPLSAQLELKRLDVEMIKATGDRTTFIPVNLHIGDIGMVDKQNNKMYWASNNVTN
;
A
#
# COMPACT_ATOMS: atom_id res chain seq x y z
N MET A 1 5.00 -22.85 17.32
CA MET A 1 5.83 -23.61 16.35
C MET A 1 5.11 -23.55 15.01
N SER A 2 5.37 -22.52 14.21
CA SER A 2 4.86 -22.43 12.84
C SER A 2 5.77 -23.29 11.97
N ILE A 3 5.38 -24.53 11.73
CA ILE A 3 5.99 -25.30 10.65
C ILE A 3 5.55 -24.58 9.38
N ASN A 4 6.51 -24.04 8.61
CA ASN A 4 6.23 -23.34 7.36
C ASN A 4 5.39 -24.25 6.47
N SER A 5 4.17 -23.82 6.12
CA SER A 5 3.30 -24.53 5.19
C SER A 5 4.06 -24.80 3.89
N ASP A 6 4.80 -23.81 3.38
CA ASP A 6 5.59 -23.92 2.15
C ASP A 6 6.59 -25.10 2.14
N GLU A 7 7.13 -25.51 3.30
CA GLU A 7 8.10 -26.61 3.39
C GLU A 7 7.42 -28.00 3.41
N ILE A 8 6.22 -28.09 3.99
CA ILE A 8 5.37 -29.29 3.93
C ILE A 8 4.78 -29.45 2.52
N ASP A 9 4.55 -28.33 1.84
CA ASP A 9 3.92 -28.22 0.53
C ASP A 9 4.79 -28.77 -0.58
N GLY A 10 6.03 -28.26 -0.66
CA GLY A 10 7.05 -28.80 -1.55
C GLY A 10 7.32 -30.27 -1.26
N LYS A 11 7.17 -30.72 -0.01
CA LYS A 11 7.33 -32.12 0.37
C LYS A 11 6.18 -33.01 -0.10
N LEU A 12 4.91 -32.60 0.05
CA LEU A 12 3.75 -33.36 -0.46
C LEU A 12 3.72 -33.43 -1.99
N VAL A 13 3.97 -32.32 -2.68
CA VAL A 13 4.02 -32.29 -4.15
C VAL A 13 5.25 -33.04 -4.65
N SER A 14 6.41 -32.91 -3.99
CA SER A 14 7.60 -33.69 -4.35
C SER A 14 7.48 -35.17 -4.03
N ASP A 15 6.83 -35.56 -2.93
CA ASP A 15 6.56 -36.96 -2.58
C ASP A 15 5.53 -37.57 -3.53
N TYR A 16 4.52 -36.78 -3.93
CA TYR A 16 3.59 -37.18 -4.99
C TYR A 16 4.28 -37.30 -6.35
N LYS A 17 5.13 -36.34 -6.74
CA LYS A 17 6.00 -36.44 -7.93
C LYS A 17 6.87 -37.69 -7.84
N LYS A 18 7.50 -38.01 -6.70
CA LYS A 18 8.32 -39.23 -6.53
C LYS A 18 7.52 -40.53 -6.63
N THR A 19 6.26 -40.52 -6.20
CA THR A 19 5.41 -41.72 -6.14
C THR A 19 4.71 -42.00 -7.47
N PHE A 20 4.29 -40.96 -8.19
CA PHE A 20 3.46 -41.07 -9.40
C PHE A 20 4.10 -40.49 -10.67
N SER A 21 5.27 -39.85 -10.60
CA SER A 21 6.09 -39.57 -11.78
C SER A 21 6.89 -40.83 -12.11
N GLN A 22 6.24 -41.81 -12.75
CA GLN A 22 7.03 -42.67 -13.63
C GLN A 22 7.51 -41.78 -14.77
N THR A 23 8.82 -41.80 -15.02
CA THR A 23 9.46 -41.10 -16.15
C THR A 23 8.67 -41.40 -17.42
N ILE A 24 7.85 -40.44 -17.89
CA ILE A 24 7.10 -40.63 -19.12
C ILE A 24 8.10 -40.87 -20.24
N ARG A 25 7.83 -41.87 -21.08
CA ARG A 25 8.70 -42.18 -22.21
C ARG A 25 8.55 -41.07 -23.25
N HIS A 26 9.54 -40.18 -23.27
CA HIS A 26 9.77 -39.31 -24.41
C HIS A 26 10.35 -40.14 -25.56
N ALA A 27 9.67 -40.12 -26.70
CA ALA A 27 10.13 -40.79 -27.92
C ALA A 27 11.32 -40.07 -28.59
N GLY A 28 11.79 -38.93 -28.06
CA GLY A 28 12.92 -38.19 -28.61
C GLY A 28 14.20 -39.01 -28.79
N GLY A 29 14.40 -40.03 -27.95
CA GLY A 29 15.54 -40.96 -28.01
C GLY A 29 15.24 -42.31 -28.69
N ASP A 30 13.98 -42.59 -29.07
CA ASP A 30 13.61 -43.87 -29.66
C ASP A 30 13.84 -43.83 -31.19
N MET A 31 15.09 -44.08 -31.60
CA MET A 31 15.53 -44.06 -33.01
C MET A 31 14.76 -45.04 -33.91
N ASN A 32 14.01 -45.97 -33.33
CA ASN A 32 13.18 -46.90 -34.08
C ASN A 32 11.91 -46.25 -34.66
N ILE A 33 11.46 -45.12 -34.13
CA ILE A 33 10.24 -44.44 -34.58
C ILE A 33 10.50 -43.02 -35.08
N ARG A 34 11.58 -42.36 -34.63
CA ARG A 34 11.96 -41.01 -35.05
C ARG A 34 12.80 -41.06 -36.33
N LEU A 35 12.45 -40.24 -37.31
CA LEU A 35 13.28 -39.99 -38.49
C LEU A 35 14.58 -39.30 -38.08
N GLN A 36 15.72 -39.80 -38.55
CA GLN A 36 17.00 -39.13 -38.34
C GLN A 36 17.05 -37.81 -39.13
N PRO A 37 17.58 -36.70 -38.56
CA PRO A 37 17.54 -35.38 -39.19
C PRO A 37 18.28 -35.29 -40.54
N ASP A 38 19.22 -36.18 -40.78
CA ASP A 38 20.11 -36.27 -41.93
C ASP A 38 19.59 -37.19 -43.05
N ARG A 39 18.47 -37.90 -42.83
CA ARG A 39 17.90 -38.84 -43.79
C ARG A 39 16.61 -38.35 -44.41
N SER A 40 16.44 -38.58 -45.71
CA SER A 40 15.17 -38.29 -46.36
C SER A 40 14.09 -39.26 -45.90
N LEU A 41 12.83 -38.84 -45.93
CA LEU A 41 11.70 -39.73 -45.62
C LEU A 41 11.71 -40.97 -46.53
N TYR A 42 12.07 -40.80 -47.80
CA TYR A 42 12.13 -41.89 -48.76
C TYR A 42 13.16 -42.94 -48.36
N ASP A 43 14.35 -42.52 -47.92
CA ASP A 43 15.41 -43.46 -47.49
C ASP A 43 14.98 -44.27 -46.26
N GLU A 44 14.28 -43.64 -45.31
CA GLU A 44 13.78 -44.31 -44.12
C GLU A 44 12.64 -45.28 -44.44
N LEU A 45 11.72 -44.89 -45.32
CA LEU A 45 10.65 -45.77 -45.79
C LEU A 45 11.21 -46.96 -46.58
N GLU A 46 12.29 -46.75 -47.34
CA GLU A 46 12.97 -47.80 -48.10
C GLU A 46 13.66 -48.80 -47.15
N GLN A 47 14.37 -48.32 -46.12
CA GLN A 47 14.98 -49.18 -45.10
C GLN A 47 13.95 -50.04 -44.36
N ARG A 48 12.75 -49.52 -44.15
CA ARG A 48 11.65 -50.26 -43.50
C ARG A 48 10.88 -51.17 -44.46
N ASN A 49 11.29 -51.29 -45.72
CA ASN A 49 10.60 -52.01 -46.79
C ASN A 49 9.16 -51.49 -47.06
N LEU A 50 8.91 -50.23 -46.74
CA LEU A 50 7.61 -49.56 -46.89
C LEU A 50 7.52 -48.70 -48.15
N LEU A 51 8.65 -48.37 -48.79
CA LEU A 51 8.69 -47.61 -50.04
C LEU A 51 8.69 -48.53 -51.28
N GLN A 52 7.95 -48.13 -52.31
CA GLN A 52 8.02 -48.72 -53.64
C GLN A 52 8.39 -47.64 -54.65
N ARG A 53 9.54 -47.78 -55.31
CA ARG A 53 9.96 -46.94 -56.43
C ARG A 53 9.28 -47.38 -57.74
N PRO A 54 9.09 -46.48 -58.73
CA PRO A 54 8.49 -46.83 -60.01
C PRO A 54 9.35 -47.88 -60.74
N ARG A 55 8.71 -48.92 -61.28
CA ARG A 55 9.41 -49.94 -62.08
C ARG A 55 9.53 -49.49 -63.53
N PRO A 56 10.68 -49.68 -64.19
CA PRO A 56 10.79 -49.43 -65.62
C PRO A 56 9.85 -50.34 -66.43
N PRO A 57 9.27 -49.89 -67.56
CA PRO A 57 9.41 -48.57 -68.16
C PRO A 57 8.49 -47.53 -67.52
N ALA A 58 9.09 -46.51 -66.90
CA ALA A 58 8.39 -45.46 -66.15
C ALA A 58 7.53 -44.51 -67.01
N GLY A 59 7.54 -44.65 -68.35
CA GLY A 59 6.81 -43.77 -69.27
C GLY A 59 5.31 -44.07 -69.40
N LEU A 60 4.88 -45.30 -69.12
CA LEU A 60 3.52 -45.82 -69.38
C LEU A 60 2.60 -45.88 -68.16
N GLY A 61 3.04 -45.37 -67.01
CA GLY A 61 2.23 -45.40 -65.79
C GLY A 61 1.02 -44.47 -65.84
N LEU A 62 -0.16 -45.02 -65.55
CA LEU A 62 -1.44 -44.30 -65.54
C LEU A 62 -1.58 -43.38 -64.31
N ASN A 63 -0.91 -43.71 -63.21
CA ASN A 63 -0.98 -42.96 -61.96
C ASN A 63 0.30 -42.16 -61.76
N LEU A 64 0.21 -40.83 -61.83
CA LEU A 64 1.32 -39.91 -61.62
C LEU A 64 1.37 -39.43 -60.17
N ILE A 65 2.53 -39.56 -59.53
CA ILE A 65 2.84 -38.94 -58.24
C ILE A 65 3.92 -37.89 -58.50
N GLN A 66 3.62 -36.64 -58.15
CA GLN A 66 4.53 -35.52 -58.38
C GLN A 66 5.64 -35.48 -57.33
N ASP A 67 6.73 -34.78 -57.63
CA ASP A 67 7.77 -34.50 -56.64
C ASP A 67 7.17 -33.70 -55.46
N GLY A 68 7.52 -34.10 -54.23
CA GLY A 68 6.91 -33.56 -53.02
C GLY A 68 5.60 -34.23 -52.61
N GLN A 69 5.08 -35.17 -53.40
CA GLN A 69 3.94 -36.00 -53.03
C GLN A 69 4.36 -37.42 -52.64
N LEU A 70 3.53 -38.04 -51.82
CA LEU A 70 3.66 -39.41 -51.36
C LEU A 70 2.38 -40.16 -51.76
N GLY A 71 2.52 -41.13 -52.65
CA GLY A 71 1.39 -41.99 -52.99
C GLY A 71 1.16 -43.03 -51.91
N LEU A 72 -0.10 -43.28 -51.60
CA LEU A 72 -0.56 -44.28 -50.66
C LEU A 72 -1.17 -45.41 -51.48
N ALA A 73 -0.62 -46.61 -51.42
CA ALA A 73 -1.09 -47.74 -52.22
C ALA A 73 -1.14 -49.03 -51.42
N MET A 74 -1.99 -49.94 -51.86
CA MET A 74 -1.98 -51.33 -51.42
C MET A 74 -1.30 -52.18 -52.49
N PHE A 75 -0.33 -52.99 -52.08
CA PHE A 75 0.28 -54.02 -52.92
C PHE A 75 0.11 -55.37 -52.26
N ASN A 76 -0.58 -56.31 -52.90
CA ASN A 76 -0.83 -57.66 -52.38
C ASN A 76 -1.28 -57.65 -50.89
N ARG A 77 -2.24 -56.79 -50.55
CA ARG A 77 -2.76 -56.58 -49.17
C ARG A 77 -1.76 -55.99 -48.16
N SER A 78 -0.58 -55.56 -48.61
CA SER A 78 0.39 -54.82 -47.79
C SER A 78 0.34 -53.32 -48.11
N PRO A 79 0.24 -52.44 -47.10
CA PRO A 79 0.32 -51.00 -47.31
C PRO A 79 1.75 -50.60 -47.71
N LYS A 80 1.90 -49.88 -48.82
CA LYS A 80 3.18 -49.31 -49.24
C LYS A 80 3.02 -47.86 -49.69
N PHE A 81 4.05 -47.09 -49.38
CA PHE A 81 4.20 -45.72 -49.87
C PHE A 81 4.89 -45.73 -51.22
N LEU A 82 4.49 -44.81 -52.09
CA LEU A 82 5.02 -44.64 -53.43
C LEU A 82 5.83 -43.35 -53.50
N ALA A 83 7.06 -43.46 -54.02
CA ALA A 83 7.88 -42.31 -54.36
C ALA A 83 7.28 -41.51 -55.52
N SER A 84 7.85 -40.34 -55.81
CA SER A 84 7.49 -39.62 -57.02
C SER A 84 7.80 -40.46 -58.27
N GLY A 85 6.91 -40.40 -59.26
CA GLY A 85 7.00 -41.22 -60.47
C GLY A 85 5.65 -41.68 -61.00
N ARG A 86 5.69 -42.45 -62.08
CA ARG A 86 4.49 -43.04 -62.71
C ARG A 86 4.37 -44.51 -62.36
N TYR A 87 3.17 -44.93 -62.00
CA TYR A 87 2.88 -46.30 -61.56
C TYR A 87 1.79 -46.96 -62.40
N THR A 88 2.02 -48.23 -62.73
CA THR A 88 1.04 -49.15 -63.32
C THR A 88 0.83 -50.31 -62.37
N PHE A 89 -0.43 -50.60 -62.05
CA PHE A 89 -0.81 -51.74 -61.24
C PHE A 89 -1.28 -52.85 -62.18
N PHE A 90 -0.58 -53.98 -62.20
CA PHE A 90 -0.89 -55.13 -63.06
C PHE A 90 -1.69 -56.22 -62.34
N SER A 91 -1.68 -56.19 -61.00
CA SER A 91 -2.45 -57.10 -60.16
C SER A 91 -3.80 -56.48 -59.83
N PRO A 92 -4.91 -57.25 -59.85
CA PRO A 92 -6.22 -56.77 -59.41
C PRO A 92 -6.27 -56.46 -57.91
N PHE A 93 -5.27 -56.91 -57.14
CA PHE A 93 -5.14 -56.63 -55.71
C PHE A 93 -4.34 -55.36 -55.41
N ASP A 94 -3.68 -54.80 -56.42
CA ASP A 94 -2.86 -53.60 -56.27
C ASP A 94 -3.65 -52.38 -56.72
N HIS A 95 -3.75 -51.37 -55.85
CA HIS A 95 -4.44 -50.14 -56.19
C HIS A 95 -3.85 -48.96 -55.42
N LEU A 96 -3.90 -47.79 -56.05
CA LEU A 96 -3.64 -46.52 -55.38
C LEU A 96 -4.85 -46.18 -54.50
N ILE A 97 -4.58 -45.91 -53.22
CA ILE A 97 -5.58 -45.43 -52.27
C ILE A 97 -5.74 -43.92 -52.41
N ASN A 98 -4.64 -43.19 -52.29
CA ASN A 98 -4.64 -41.72 -52.33
C ASN A 98 -3.24 -41.17 -52.64
N VAL A 99 -3.14 -39.87 -52.91
CA VAL A 99 -1.87 -39.14 -53.00
C VAL A 99 -1.93 -37.99 -52.00
N THR A 100 -0.91 -37.90 -51.15
CA THR A 100 -0.81 -36.91 -50.06
C THR A 100 0.46 -36.09 -50.20
N SER A 101 0.51 -34.89 -49.63
CA SER A 101 1.75 -34.12 -49.66
C SER A 101 2.72 -34.69 -48.64
N ILE A 102 4.02 -34.73 -48.97
CA ILE A 102 5.05 -35.15 -48.02
C ILE A 102 5.16 -34.19 -46.83
N THR A 103 4.63 -32.97 -46.95
CA THR A 103 4.59 -31.94 -45.91
C THR A 103 3.41 -32.08 -44.96
N ASP A 104 2.47 -32.98 -45.23
CA ASP A 104 1.28 -33.13 -44.40
C ASP A 104 1.65 -33.55 -42.98
N LYS A 105 0.99 -32.95 -41.98
CA LYS A 105 1.27 -33.19 -40.56
C LYS A 105 0.98 -34.63 -40.15
N LEU A 106 -0.01 -35.27 -40.76
CA LEU A 106 -0.42 -36.63 -40.47
C LEU A 106 -0.76 -37.34 -41.78
N ILE A 107 -0.06 -38.42 -42.07
CA ILE A 107 -0.32 -39.31 -43.20
C ILE A 107 -0.61 -40.70 -42.65
N THR A 108 -1.80 -41.22 -42.92
CA THR A 108 -2.24 -42.53 -42.40
C THR A 108 -2.42 -43.51 -43.55
N LEU A 109 -1.76 -44.67 -43.44
CA LEU A 109 -1.89 -45.77 -44.40
C LEU A 109 -2.01 -47.09 -43.66
N GLY A 110 -3.25 -47.55 -43.49
CA GLY A 110 -3.56 -48.77 -42.73
C GLY A 110 -3.10 -48.65 -41.28
N ASN A 111 -2.14 -49.50 -40.88
CA ASN A 111 -1.56 -49.54 -39.54
C ASN A 111 -0.28 -48.70 -39.39
N ILE A 112 0.10 -47.93 -40.41
CA ILE A 112 1.27 -47.06 -40.41
C ILE A 112 0.82 -45.60 -40.45
N GLN A 113 1.38 -44.78 -39.56
CA GLN A 113 1.11 -43.35 -39.48
C GLN A 113 2.43 -42.59 -39.53
N ILE A 114 2.56 -41.66 -40.48
CA ILE A 114 3.68 -40.71 -40.53
C ILE A 114 3.19 -39.42 -39.89
N VAL A 115 3.84 -39.02 -38.80
CA VAL A 115 3.45 -37.85 -38.00
C VAL A 115 4.59 -36.84 -38.02
N THR A 116 4.26 -35.59 -38.32
CA THR A 116 5.21 -34.47 -38.25
C THR A 116 4.79 -33.55 -37.10
N ILE A 117 5.63 -33.48 -36.06
CA ILE A 117 5.48 -32.58 -34.91
C ILE A 117 6.37 -31.37 -35.12
N ASN A 118 5.76 -30.18 -35.15
CA ASN A 118 6.48 -28.94 -35.39
C ASN A 118 7.21 -28.48 -34.11
N GLN A 119 8.14 -27.55 -34.27
CA GLN A 119 8.76 -26.89 -33.11
C GLN A 119 7.69 -26.16 -32.29
N GLY A 120 7.78 -26.28 -30.97
CA GLY A 120 6.78 -25.73 -30.04
C GLY A 120 5.50 -26.57 -29.91
N GLU A 121 5.36 -27.69 -30.63
CA GLU A 121 4.29 -28.66 -30.46
C GLU A 121 4.82 -29.94 -29.76
N LEU A 122 3.91 -30.64 -29.09
CA LEU A 122 4.10 -31.93 -28.45
C LEU A 122 3.09 -32.91 -29.04
N GLY A 123 3.59 -34.00 -29.64
CA GLY A 123 2.75 -35.06 -30.16
C GLY A 123 2.34 -36.02 -29.06
N LEU A 124 1.07 -36.38 -29.04
CA LEU A 124 0.50 -37.31 -28.06
C LEU A 124 0.19 -38.62 -28.77
N SER A 125 0.84 -39.70 -28.33
CA SER A 125 0.67 -41.04 -28.91
C SER A 125 0.45 -42.09 -27.81
N LEU A 126 -0.24 -43.17 -28.17
CA LEU A 126 -0.50 -44.31 -27.31
C LEU A 126 0.13 -45.56 -27.89
N ARG A 127 0.80 -46.36 -27.05
CA ARG A 127 1.34 -47.68 -27.43
C ARG A 127 0.96 -48.69 -26.36
N ASN A 128 0.17 -49.70 -26.71
CA ASN A 128 -0.31 -50.71 -25.75
C ASN A 128 -0.99 -50.11 -24.50
N GLY A 129 -1.66 -48.97 -24.65
CA GLY A 129 -2.28 -48.24 -23.52
C GLY A 129 -1.33 -47.33 -22.73
N GLU A 130 -0.01 -47.38 -22.98
CA GLU A 130 0.95 -46.43 -22.39
C GLU A 130 0.97 -45.13 -23.19
N SER A 131 1.02 -44.00 -22.46
CA SER A 131 1.14 -42.66 -23.03
C SER A 131 2.60 -42.36 -23.40
N ILE A 132 2.83 -42.00 -24.66
CA ILE A 132 4.14 -41.66 -25.21
C ILE A 132 4.08 -40.25 -25.79
N LEU A 133 5.03 -39.43 -25.38
CA LEU A 133 5.20 -38.06 -25.88
C LEU A 133 6.18 -38.05 -27.05
N LEU A 134 5.78 -37.44 -28.15
CA LEU A 134 6.60 -37.22 -29.33
C LEU A 134 7.13 -35.79 -29.28
N ASP A 135 8.45 -35.66 -29.20
CA ASP A 135 9.14 -34.37 -29.28
C ASP A 135 9.08 -33.81 -30.72
N PRO A 136 9.47 -32.56 -30.97
CA PRO A 136 9.52 -32.02 -32.33
C PRO A 136 10.37 -32.88 -33.28
N GLY A 137 9.78 -33.27 -34.41
CA GLY A 137 10.39 -34.19 -35.36
C GLY A 137 9.36 -34.94 -36.19
N ARG A 138 9.85 -35.79 -37.09
CA ARG A 138 9.03 -36.66 -37.92
C ARG A 138 9.12 -38.10 -37.42
N TYR A 139 7.97 -38.76 -37.32
CA TYR A 139 7.86 -40.11 -36.75
C TYR A 139 7.12 -41.03 -37.71
N ILE A 140 7.56 -42.28 -37.80
CA ILE A 140 6.85 -43.36 -38.49
C ILE A 140 6.37 -44.33 -37.42
N LEU A 141 5.09 -44.22 -37.08
CA LEU A 141 4.41 -45.05 -36.10
C LEU A 141 3.81 -46.26 -36.80
N THR A 142 4.02 -47.45 -36.26
CA THR A 142 3.38 -48.68 -36.72
C THR A 142 2.66 -49.32 -35.54
N ALA A 143 1.51 -49.94 -35.79
CA ALA A 143 0.76 -50.65 -34.75
C ALA A 143 1.70 -51.53 -33.89
N PRO A 144 1.62 -51.44 -32.55
CA PRO A 144 0.49 -50.93 -31.76
C PRO A 144 0.55 -49.44 -31.39
N HIS A 145 1.41 -48.64 -32.02
CA HIS A 145 1.42 -47.18 -31.83
C HIS A 145 0.25 -46.50 -32.54
N ILE A 146 -0.43 -45.61 -31.83
CA ILE A 146 -1.55 -44.81 -32.35
C ILE A 146 -1.31 -43.35 -31.99
N PHE A 147 -1.22 -42.48 -33.01
CA PHE A 147 -1.21 -41.04 -32.80
C PHE A 147 -2.60 -40.55 -32.42
N VAL A 148 -2.68 -39.72 -31.37
CA VAL A 148 -3.94 -39.18 -30.88
C VAL A 148 -4.11 -37.74 -31.36
N LYS A 149 -3.18 -36.85 -31.03
CA LYS A 149 -3.23 -35.43 -31.40
C LYS A 149 -1.90 -34.73 -31.20
N SER A 150 -1.73 -33.56 -31.83
CA SER A 150 -0.65 -32.60 -31.53
C SER A 150 -1.23 -31.48 -30.67
N THR A 151 -0.50 -31.11 -29.61
CA THR A 151 -0.87 -29.99 -28.72
C THR A 151 0.31 -29.05 -28.56
N PRO A 152 0.11 -27.73 -28.40
CA PRO A 152 1.23 -26.83 -28.19
C PRO A 152 1.92 -27.14 -26.85
N ALA A 153 3.25 -27.12 -26.85
CA ALA A 153 4.07 -27.54 -25.71
C ALA A 153 3.92 -26.62 -24.49
N ASN A 154 3.51 -25.37 -24.73
CA ASN A 154 3.21 -24.37 -23.71
C ASN A 154 1.76 -24.45 -23.19
N ALA A 155 0.97 -25.44 -23.60
CA ALA A 155 -0.38 -25.60 -23.10
C ALA A 155 -0.38 -25.77 -21.58
N GLN A 156 -1.20 -24.98 -20.89
CA GLN A 156 -1.34 -25.02 -19.43
C GLN A 156 -1.85 -26.37 -18.93
N TYR A 157 -2.63 -27.09 -19.73
CA TYR A 157 -3.14 -28.41 -19.40
C TYR A 157 -3.13 -29.32 -20.63
N ILE A 158 -2.50 -30.47 -20.50
CA ILE A 158 -2.45 -31.53 -21.50
C ILE A 158 -2.93 -32.83 -20.86
N GLU A 159 -3.80 -33.53 -21.58
CA GLU A 159 -4.40 -34.79 -21.16
C GLU A 159 -4.31 -35.82 -22.29
N LEU A 160 -3.82 -37.01 -21.93
CA LEU A 160 -3.71 -38.19 -22.77
C LEU A 160 -3.86 -39.47 -21.92
N GLY A 161 -4.94 -40.24 -22.07
CA GLY A 161 -5.12 -41.46 -21.28
C GLY A 161 -5.12 -41.15 -19.78
N THR A 162 -4.23 -41.78 -19.01
CA THR A 162 -3.99 -41.44 -17.59
C THR A 162 -2.93 -40.37 -17.39
N TYR A 163 -2.19 -40.00 -18.44
CA TYR A 163 -1.19 -38.95 -18.38
C TYR A 163 -1.84 -37.56 -18.35
N ARG A 164 -1.35 -36.73 -17.44
CA ARG A 164 -1.79 -35.37 -17.19
C ARG A 164 -0.56 -34.52 -16.99
N ARG A 165 -0.53 -33.37 -17.68
CA ARG A 165 0.49 -32.35 -17.53
C ARG A 165 -0.16 -31.02 -17.25
N ILE A 166 0.26 -30.38 -16.17
CA ILE A 166 -0.24 -29.07 -15.73
C ILE A 166 0.94 -28.12 -15.62
N THR A 167 0.83 -26.97 -16.26
CA THR A 167 1.74 -25.85 -16.10
C THR A 167 0.93 -24.69 -15.52
N VAL A 168 1.27 -24.26 -14.32
CA VAL A 168 0.51 -23.24 -13.60
C VAL A 168 1.13 -21.88 -13.88
N PRO A 169 0.41 -20.92 -14.49
CA PRO A 169 0.93 -19.58 -14.72
C PRO A 169 1.04 -18.80 -13.40
N VAL A 170 1.92 -17.81 -13.37
CA VAL A 170 2.08 -16.90 -12.22
C VAL A 170 0.74 -16.19 -11.94
N GLY A 171 0.36 -16.11 -10.66
CA GLY A 171 -0.90 -15.52 -10.22
C GLY A 171 -2.10 -16.47 -10.24
N PHE A 172 -1.90 -17.73 -10.63
CA PHE A 172 -2.92 -18.78 -10.55
C PHE A 172 -2.42 -19.95 -9.72
N VAL A 173 -3.35 -20.78 -9.26
CA VAL A 173 -3.09 -22.12 -8.72
C VAL A 173 -3.96 -23.14 -9.43
N ALA A 174 -3.47 -24.36 -9.57
CA ALA A 174 -4.27 -25.47 -10.07
C ALA A 174 -4.79 -26.30 -8.90
N VAL A 175 -6.12 -26.40 -8.81
CA VAL A 175 -6.85 -27.24 -7.87
C VAL A 175 -7.24 -28.53 -8.57
N ALA A 176 -6.66 -29.64 -8.15
CA ALA A 176 -6.93 -30.98 -8.66
C ALA A 176 -7.42 -31.89 -7.53
N PHE A 177 -7.95 -33.05 -7.90
CA PHE A 177 -8.33 -34.10 -6.95
C PHE A 177 -7.67 -35.41 -7.36
N ASP A 178 -7.10 -36.14 -6.40
CA ASP A 178 -6.61 -37.50 -6.64
C ASP A 178 -6.86 -38.37 -5.42
N ILE A 179 -7.32 -39.60 -5.64
CA ILE A 179 -7.65 -40.57 -4.57
C ILE A 179 -8.56 -39.93 -3.49
N GLY A 180 -9.53 -39.11 -3.93
CA GLY A 180 -10.46 -38.41 -3.04
C GLY A 180 -9.85 -37.29 -2.19
N LYS A 181 -8.57 -36.95 -2.40
CA LYS A 181 -7.90 -35.83 -1.74
C LYS A 181 -7.69 -34.70 -2.73
N GLN A 182 -7.94 -33.48 -2.29
CA GLN A 182 -7.66 -32.29 -3.09
C GLN A 182 -6.17 -31.96 -3.01
N ILE A 183 -5.59 -31.66 -4.18
CA ILE A 183 -4.19 -31.33 -4.38
C ILE A 183 -4.14 -29.94 -4.98
N ILE A 184 -3.30 -29.08 -4.41
CA ILE A 184 -3.12 -27.71 -4.87
C ILE A 184 -1.69 -27.58 -5.40
N ILE A 185 -1.59 -27.28 -6.68
CA ILE A 185 -0.34 -27.13 -7.41
C ILE A 185 -0.08 -25.63 -7.58
N ARG A 186 1.03 -25.16 -7.05
CA ARG A 186 1.45 -23.76 -7.12
C ARG A 186 2.32 -23.50 -8.35
N PRO A 187 2.47 -22.24 -8.79
CA PRO A 187 3.40 -21.90 -9.87
C PRO A 187 4.84 -22.30 -9.53
N GLU A 188 5.24 -22.14 -8.26
CA GLU A 188 6.55 -22.56 -7.70
C GLU A 188 6.83 -24.05 -7.94
N ASP A 189 5.81 -24.91 -7.82
CA ASP A 189 5.94 -26.35 -8.08
C ASP A 189 6.21 -26.67 -9.56
N THR A 190 5.90 -25.72 -10.45
CA THR A 190 6.06 -25.83 -11.90
C THR A 190 7.24 -25.05 -12.47
N GLU A 191 8.01 -24.34 -11.64
CA GLU A 191 9.19 -23.58 -12.09
C GLU A 191 10.32 -24.48 -12.60
N SER A 192 10.53 -25.63 -11.95
CA SER A 192 11.52 -26.65 -12.36
C SER A 192 11.09 -27.46 -13.58
N GLY A 193 9.87 -27.27 -14.06
CA GLY A 193 9.25 -28.04 -15.12
C GLY A 193 7.77 -28.31 -14.83
N PRO A 194 6.99 -28.68 -15.84
CA PRO A 194 5.56 -28.90 -15.69
C PRO A 194 5.26 -30.00 -14.66
N PHE A 195 4.13 -29.90 -13.97
CA PHE A 195 3.64 -30.96 -13.09
C PHE A 195 3.07 -32.09 -13.96
N GLU A 196 3.62 -33.29 -13.81
CA GLU A 196 3.25 -34.45 -14.60
C GLU A 196 2.82 -35.60 -13.68
N THR A 197 1.71 -36.26 -14.02
CA THR A 197 1.21 -37.45 -13.31
C THR A 197 0.60 -38.42 -14.30
N ASN A 198 0.66 -39.72 -13.97
CA ASN A 198 0.00 -40.80 -14.69
C ASN A 198 -1.10 -41.48 -13.85
N SER A 199 -1.50 -40.87 -12.73
CA SER A 199 -2.51 -41.43 -11.83
C SER A 199 -3.87 -41.52 -12.54
N PRO A 200 -4.51 -42.70 -12.57
CA PRO A 200 -5.81 -42.89 -13.24
C PRO A 200 -6.96 -42.21 -12.48
N THR A 201 -6.77 -41.89 -11.19
CA THR A 201 -7.77 -41.23 -10.34
C THR A 201 -7.60 -39.71 -10.30
N PHE A 202 -6.63 -39.17 -11.05
CA PHE A 202 -6.38 -37.74 -11.09
C PHE A 202 -7.45 -37.02 -11.90
N LEU A 203 -8.19 -36.16 -11.22
CA LEU A 203 -9.26 -35.34 -11.76
C LEU A 203 -8.84 -33.88 -11.72
N PHE A 204 -8.84 -33.25 -12.89
CA PHE A 204 -8.61 -31.82 -13.05
C PHE A 204 -9.56 -31.30 -14.11
N ASP A 205 -10.37 -30.30 -13.75
CA ASP A 205 -11.23 -29.61 -14.71
C ASP A 205 -10.47 -28.42 -15.31
N LYS A 206 -10.30 -28.41 -16.62
CA LYS A 206 -9.62 -27.32 -17.34
C LYS A 206 -10.28 -25.95 -17.13
N LYS A 207 -11.60 -25.90 -16.90
CA LYS A 207 -12.34 -24.63 -16.78
C LYS A 207 -12.33 -24.07 -15.35
N THR A 208 -12.48 -24.93 -14.36
CA THR A 208 -12.65 -24.53 -12.94
C THR A 208 -11.43 -24.83 -12.08
N GLY A 209 -10.51 -25.67 -12.56
CA GLY A 209 -9.32 -26.07 -11.82
C GLY A 209 -8.28 -24.96 -11.69
N PHE A 210 -8.23 -24.01 -12.61
CA PHE A 210 -7.36 -22.84 -12.47
C PHE A 210 -8.05 -21.74 -11.67
N GLN A 211 -7.53 -21.48 -10.48
CA GLN A 211 -8.04 -20.46 -9.57
C GLN A 211 -7.07 -19.30 -9.48
N SER A 212 -7.56 -18.08 -9.66
CA SER A 212 -6.73 -16.87 -9.58
C SER A 212 -6.49 -16.49 -8.11
N VAL A 213 -5.21 -16.30 -7.76
CA VAL A 213 -4.78 -15.78 -6.45
C VAL A 213 -4.47 -14.29 -6.48
N GLN A 214 -4.64 -13.66 -7.66
CA GLN A 214 -4.47 -12.23 -7.83
C GLN A 214 -5.56 -11.45 -7.07
N LEU A 215 -5.40 -10.12 -7.07
CA LEU A 215 -6.37 -9.20 -6.53
C LEU A 215 -7.74 -9.42 -7.19
N GLN A 216 -8.74 -9.69 -6.37
CA GLN A 216 -10.12 -9.88 -6.78
C GLN A 216 -10.99 -8.77 -6.22
N VAL A 217 -11.90 -8.29 -7.07
CA VAL A 217 -12.93 -7.33 -6.70
C VAL A 217 -14.28 -8.04 -6.75
N ARG A 218 -15.06 -7.92 -5.67
CA ARG A 218 -16.43 -8.45 -5.62
C ARG A 218 -17.40 -7.38 -5.18
N GLU A 219 -18.47 -7.24 -5.95
CA GLU A 219 -19.62 -6.45 -5.57
C GLU A 219 -20.43 -7.18 -4.49
N LEU A 220 -20.83 -6.42 -3.48
CA LEU A 220 -21.76 -6.85 -2.46
C LEU A 220 -23.19 -6.53 -2.91
N ASP A 221 -24.14 -7.35 -2.46
CA ASP A 221 -25.54 -7.06 -2.74
C ASP A 221 -26.02 -5.82 -1.98
N GLN A 222 -27.11 -5.21 -2.44
CA GLN A 222 -27.70 -4.06 -1.78
C GLN A 222 -28.25 -4.48 -0.41
N LEU A 223 -27.67 -3.92 0.65
CA LEU A 223 -28.06 -4.20 2.03
C LEU A 223 -28.97 -3.08 2.53
N THR A 224 -30.14 -3.44 3.06
CA THR A 224 -31.05 -2.51 3.75
C THR A 224 -31.16 -2.94 5.20
N VAL A 225 -30.59 -2.14 6.11
CA VAL A 225 -30.45 -2.50 7.53
C VAL A 225 -30.90 -1.33 8.39
N ASN A 226 -31.50 -1.64 9.54
CA ASN A 226 -31.83 -0.65 10.55
C ASN A 226 -30.68 -0.51 11.55
N THR A 227 -30.23 0.72 11.78
CA THR A 227 -29.27 1.01 12.84
C THR A 227 -29.88 0.87 14.22
N ARG A 228 -29.02 0.94 15.24
CA ARG A 228 -29.41 0.96 16.66
C ARG A 228 -30.48 2.02 16.99
N ASP A 229 -30.44 3.15 16.29
CA ASP A 229 -31.36 4.28 16.50
C ASP A 229 -32.64 4.19 15.64
N GLY A 230 -32.86 3.07 14.95
CA GLY A 230 -34.06 2.83 14.13
C GLY A 230 -34.02 3.49 12.75
N ILE A 231 -32.83 3.88 12.27
CA ILE A 231 -32.65 4.50 10.95
C ILE A 231 -32.42 3.41 9.90
N THR A 232 -33.19 3.43 8.83
CA THR A 232 -32.96 2.60 7.65
C THR A 232 -31.77 3.13 6.85
N ILE A 233 -30.73 2.32 6.70
CA ILE A 233 -29.58 2.58 5.84
C ILE A 233 -29.61 1.58 4.69
N THR A 234 -29.49 2.10 3.47
CA THR A 234 -29.28 1.28 2.28
C THR A 234 -27.87 1.47 1.77
N ALA A 235 -27.06 0.41 1.79
CA ALA A 235 -25.66 0.44 1.39
C ALA A 235 -25.38 -0.53 0.24
N LYS A 236 -24.58 -0.08 -0.73
CA LYS A 236 -23.94 -0.93 -1.75
C LYS A 236 -22.44 -0.69 -1.71
N GLY A 237 -21.66 -1.75 -1.82
CA GLY A 237 -20.20 -1.65 -1.79
C GLY A 237 -19.50 -2.73 -2.58
N LEU A 238 -18.19 -2.57 -2.71
CA LEU A 238 -17.28 -3.51 -3.33
C LEU A 238 -16.15 -3.84 -2.36
N ILE A 239 -15.83 -5.13 -2.28
CA ILE A 239 -14.71 -5.64 -1.50
C ILE A 239 -13.57 -6.01 -2.43
N THR A 240 -12.37 -5.65 -2.03
CA THR A 240 -11.14 -6.02 -2.72
C THR A 240 -10.33 -6.93 -1.82
N TYR A 241 -10.07 -8.16 -2.26
CA TYR A 241 -9.32 -9.15 -1.51
C TYR A 241 -8.39 -9.94 -2.42
N ARG A 242 -7.40 -10.60 -1.83
CA ARG A 242 -6.51 -11.53 -2.51
C ARG A 242 -6.39 -12.81 -1.71
N ILE A 243 -6.15 -13.92 -2.39
CA ILE A 243 -5.91 -15.21 -1.72
C ILE A 243 -4.43 -15.25 -1.37
N HIS A 244 -4.11 -15.17 -0.08
CA HIS A 244 -2.74 -15.23 0.41
C HIS A 244 -2.27 -16.68 0.53
N ASP A 245 -3.09 -17.54 1.14
CA ASP A 245 -2.82 -18.98 1.26
C ASP A 245 -3.90 -19.78 0.52
N PRO A 246 -3.60 -20.25 -0.71
CA PRO A 246 -4.53 -21.02 -1.51
C PRO A 246 -4.92 -22.35 -0.88
N ARG A 247 -4.09 -22.93 0.00
CA ARG A 247 -4.39 -24.22 0.62
C ARG A 247 -5.57 -24.12 1.54
N ILE A 248 -5.50 -23.19 2.47
CA ILE A 248 -6.57 -22.98 3.44
C ILE A 248 -7.83 -22.52 2.69
N ALA A 249 -7.69 -21.62 1.73
CA ALA A 249 -8.81 -21.07 0.96
C ALA A 249 -9.63 -22.14 0.24
N PHE A 250 -8.98 -23.05 -0.49
CA PHE A 250 -9.68 -24.04 -1.32
C PHE A 250 -9.94 -25.37 -0.61
N MET A 251 -9.28 -25.66 0.52
CA MET A 251 -9.52 -26.89 1.30
C MET A 251 -10.59 -26.69 2.38
N THR A 252 -10.65 -25.52 3.00
CA THR A 252 -11.59 -25.25 4.10
C THR A 252 -12.97 -24.87 3.59
N VAL A 253 -13.04 -24.20 2.43
CA VAL A 253 -14.27 -23.64 1.88
C VAL A 253 -14.44 -24.11 0.44
N GLN A 254 -15.64 -24.59 0.10
CA GLN A 254 -15.95 -25.08 -1.25
C GLN A 254 -15.93 -23.96 -2.31
N ASP A 255 -16.63 -22.85 -2.04
CA ASP A 255 -16.59 -21.64 -2.85
C ASP A 255 -16.15 -20.46 -1.97
N ILE A 256 -14.86 -20.13 -2.05
CA ILE A 256 -14.27 -19.04 -1.28
C ILE A 256 -14.87 -17.68 -1.67
N HIS A 257 -15.24 -17.49 -2.94
CA HIS A 257 -15.76 -16.20 -3.42
C HIS A 257 -17.13 -15.92 -2.84
N GLU A 258 -18.00 -16.92 -2.84
CA GLU A 258 -19.33 -16.81 -2.25
C GLU A 258 -19.25 -16.70 -0.72
N ALA A 259 -18.37 -17.47 -0.07
CA ALA A 259 -18.19 -17.40 1.38
C ALA A 259 -17.69 -16.03 1.84
N VAL A 260 -16.71 -15.46 1.14
CA VAL A 260 -16.19 -14.11 1.43
C VAL A 260 -17.29 -13.06 1.23
N LYS A 261 -18.08 -13.15 0.14
CA LYS A 261 -19.23 -12.25 -0.10
C LYS A 261 -20.24 -12.31 1.04
N ARG A 262 -20.75 -13.51 1.38
CA ARG A 262 -21.74 -13.70 2.46
C ARG A 262 -21.23 -13.24 3.82
N ALA A 263 -19.96 -13.52 4.11
CA ALA A 263 -19.35 -13.08 5.37
C ALA A 263 -19.18 -11.56 5.43
N ALA A 264 -18.85 -10.92 4.30
CA ALA A 264 -18.73 -9.47 4.21
C ALA A 264 -20.08 -8.81 4.45
N GLU A 265 -21.14 -9.30 3.80
CA GLU A 265 -22.52 -8.83 3.97
C GLU A 265 -22.99 -8.98 5.42
N ALA A 266 -22.74 -10.13 6.04
CA ALA A 266 -23.08 -10.35 7.45
C ALA A 266 -22.32 -9.41 8.40
N THR A 267 -21.04 -9.15 8.12
CA THR A 267 -20.21 -8.28 8.95
C THR A 267 -20.62 -6.81 8.78
N LEU A 268 -20.86 -6.35 7.55
CA LEU A 268 -21.41 -5.01 7.30
C LEU A 268 -22.78 -4.83 7.94
N THR A 269 -23.66 -5.82 7.82
CA THR A 269 -24.97 -5.78 8.47
C THR A 269 -24.84 -5.62 9.98
N SER A 270 -23.93 -6.37 10.60
CA SER A 270 -23.64 -6.26 12.04
C SER A 270 -23.07 -4.89 12.42
N LEU A 271 -22.21 -4.30 11.58
CA LEU A 271 -21.64 -2.98 11.82
C LEU A 271 -22.71 -1.89 11.70
N PHE A 272 -23.54 -1.92 10.66
CA PHE A 272 -24.64 -0.97 10.51
C PHE A 272 -25.67 -1.09 11.64
N LEU A 273 -25.95 -2.31 12.13
CA LEU A 273 -26.87 -2.51 13.25
C LEU A 273 -26.34 -1.90 14.55
N ASN A 274 -25.03 -1.94 14.77
CA ASN A 274 -24.40 -1.39 15.97
C ASN A 274 -24.04 0.09 15.86
N ALA A 275 -23.90 0.62 14.65
CA ALA A 275 -23.57 2.02 14.40
C ALA A 275 -24.64 2.95 14.98
N ALA A 276 -24.20 3.91 15.81
CA ALA A 276 -25.07 4.97 16.31
C ALA A 276 -24.99 6.19 15.39
N ILE A 277 -26.08 6.96 15.28
CA ILE A 277 -26.14 8.19 14.45
C ILE A 277 -25.04 9.20 14.83
N ASP A 278 -24.59 9.15 16.08
CA ASP A 278 -23.57 10.04 16.65
C ASP A 278 -22.14 9.72 16.17
N GLU A 279 -21.90 8.52 15.64
CA GLU A 279 -20.66 8.08 14.98
C GLU A 279 -20.69 8.35 13.46
N ILE A 280 -21.88 8.66 12.92
CA ILE A 280 -22.12 9.07 11.53
C ILE A 280 -21.86 10.57 11.35
N ALA A 281 -22.04 11.36 12.41
CA ALA A 281 -21.81 12.79 12.38
C ALA A 281 -20.30 13.09 12.31
N PRO A 282 -19.86 14.06 11.47
CA PRO A 282 -18.45 14.31 11.22
C PRO A 282 -17.70 14.65 12.51
N PRO A 283 -16.42 14.25 12.61
CA PRO A 283 -15.55 14.75 13.67
C PRO A 283 -15.45 16.27 13.56
N VAL A 284 -15.53 16.94 14.70
CA VAL A 284 -15.45 18.39 14.80
C VAL A 284 -14.07 18.84 14.29
N PRO A 285 -13.98 19.71 13.28
CA PRO A 285 -12.69 20.21 12.81
C PRO A 285 -12.04 21.06 13.89
N GLU A 286 -10.79 20.77 14.21
CA GLU A 286 -9.98 21.50 15.21
C GLU A 286 -9.58 22.92 14.75
N LYS A 287 -9.77 23.26 13.47
CA LYS A 287 -9.43 24.57 12.91
C LYS A 287 -10.67 25.38 12.54
N LYS A 288 -10.60 26.69 12.89
CA LYS A 288 -11.59 27.71 12.55
C LYS A 288 -11.97 27.60 11.07
N ILE A 289 -13.26 27.36 10.83
CA ILE A 289 -13.84 27.28 9.49
C ILE A 289 -14.24 28.70 9.07
N ASP A 290 -13.70 29.16 7.94
CA ASP A 290 -14.15 30.38 7.26
C ASP A 290 -15.59 30.24 6.77
N LYS A 291 -16.35 31.34 6.78
CA LYS A 291 -17.81 31.37 6.61
C LYS A 291 -18.34 30.96 5.23
N ASP A 292 -17.50 30.60 4.27
CA ASP A 292 -17.90 30.36 2.87
C ASP A 292 -18.14 28.87 2.51
N LEU A 293 -18.16 27.96 3.49
CA LEU A 293 -18.12 26.50 3.27
C LEU A 293 -19.49 25.77 3.33
N ILE A 294 -20.60 26.43 3.03
CA ILE A 294 -21.94 25.80 3.19
C ILE A 294 -22.21 24.74 2.09
N ASN A 295 -21.63 24.88 0.89
CA ASN A 295 -21.81 23.91 -0.22
C ASN A 295 -20.78 22.77 -0.27
N LEU A 296 -19.74 22.78 0.58
CA LEU A 296 -18.70 21.73 0.63
C LEU A 296 -18.96 20.70 1.76
N LYS A 297 -19.99 20.91 2.60
CA LYS A 297 -20.24 20.08 3.79
C LYS A 297 -20.91 18.75 3.50
N SER A 298 -21.80 18.67 2.50
CA SER A 298 -22.52 17.43 2.20
C SER A 298 -21.59 16.30 1.72
N THR A 299 -20.54 16.62 0.97
CA THR A 299 -19.59 15.63 0.45
C THR A 299 -18.60 15.16 1.53
N VAL A 300 -18.19 16.06 2.43
CA VAL A 300 -17.25 15.77 3.53
C VAL A 300 -17.91 14.95 4.65
N GLU A 301 -19.23 15.06 4.82
CA GLU A 301 -20.02 14.26 5.77
C GLU A 301 -20.07 12.77 5.38
N GLU A 302 -20.27 12.47 4.09
CA GLU A 302 -20.31 11.10 3.57
C GLU A 302 -18.92 10.43 3.62
N GLU A 303 -17.83 11.18 3.36
CA GLU A 303 -16.46 10.64 3.36
C GLU A 303 -15.98 10.19 4.75
N ASN A 304 -16.29 10.92 5.82
CA ASN A 304 -15.83 10.57 7.18
C ASN A 304 -16.54 9.34 7.75
N PHE A 305 -17.85 9.22 7.52
CA PHE A 305 -18.59 8.03 7.93
C PHE A 305 -18.14 6.79 7.17
N ASN A 306 -17.92 6.92 5.86
CA ASN A 306 -17.40 5.82 5.04
C ASN A 306 -16.01 5.36 5.54
N GLN A 307 -15.14 6.28 5.95
CA GLN A 307 -13.85 5.92 6.54
C GLN A 307 -14.00 5.15 7.86
N HIS A 308 -14.88 5.60 8.77
CA HIS A 308 -15.08 4.92 10.04
C HIS A 308 -15.63 3.49 9.88
N ILE A 309 -16.65 3.32 9.04
CA ILE A 309 -17.23 1.99 8.74
C ILE A 309 -16.21 1.10 8.05
N ARG A 310 -15.42 1.67 7.13
CA ARG A 310 -14.33 0.94 6.45
C ARG A 310 -13.31 0.44 7.47
N ASP A 311 -12.81 1.29 8.36
CA ASP A 311 -11.80 0.89 9.35
C ASP A 311 -12.33 -0.19 10.30
N ALA A 312 -13.56 -0.03 10.80
CA ALA A 312 -14.22 -1.03 11.64
C ALA A 312 -14.42 -2.36 10.89
N PHE A 313 -14.82 -2.31 9.62
CA PHE A 313 -14.95 -3.49 8.77
C PHE A 313 -13.62 -4.19 8.53
N LEU A 314 -12.57 -3.43 8.17
CA LEU A 314 -11.23 -3.99 7.98
C LEU A 314 -10.76 -4.71 9.24
N HIS A 315 -11.01 -4.14 10.42
CA HIS A 315 -10.66 -4.77 11.69
C HIS A 315 -11.42 -6.08 11.92
N ASP A 316 -12.75 -6.06 11.92
CA ASP A 316 -13.58 -7.23 12.26
C ASP A 316 -13.52 -8.34 11.20
N PHE A 317 -13.49 -7.95 9.94
CA PHE A 317 -13.53 -8.89 8.82
C PHE A 317 -12.17 -9.57 8.61
N SER A 318 -11.06 -8.84 8.76
CA SER A 318 -9.72 -9.41 8.59
C SER A 318 -9.48 -10.59 9.53
N HIS A 319 -9.95 -10.51 10.79
CA HIS A 319 -9.83 -11.60 11.75
C HIS A 319 -10.61 -12.86 11.34
N LYS A 320 -11.80 -12.72 10.77
CA LYS A 320 -12.61 -13.85 10.30
C LYS A 320 -11.97 -14.52 9.08
N VAL A 321 -11.56 -13.72 8.11
CA VAL A 321 -11.16 -14.19 6.78
C VAL A 321 -9.71 -14.67 6.71
N ARG A 322 -8.87 -14.27 7.67
CA ARG A 322 -7.51 -14.82 7.82
C ARG A 322 -7.49 -16.33 8.02
N HIS A 323 -8.50 -16.90 8.68
CA HIS A 323 -8.65 -18.35 8.87
C HIS A 323 -9.02 -19.08 7.58
N TRP A 324 -9.43 -18.37 6.54
CA TRP A 324 -9.67 -18.90 5.21
C TRP A 324 -8.50 -18.66 4.26
N GLY A 325 -7.35 -18.17 4.74
CA GLY A 325 -6.19 -17.87 3.90
C GLY A 325 -6.40 -16.69 2.94
N VAL A 326 -7.41 -15.85 3.19
CA VAL A 326 -7.70 -14.68 2.37
C VAL A 326 -7.26 -13.41 3.09
N GLU A 327 -6.69 -12.49 2.34
CA GLU A 327 -6.26 -11.18 2.81
C GLU A 327 -7.16 -10.11 2.20
N LEU A 328 -7.82 -9.36 3.07
CA LEU A 328 -8.60 -8.20 2.64
C LEU A 328 -7.64 -7.03 2.36
N GLN A 329 -7.81 -6.41 1.20
CA GLN A 329 -7.06 -5.22 0.81
C GLN A 329 -7.88 -3.97 1.08
N ASP A 330 -9.15 -3.98 0.67
CA ASP A 330 -9.99 -2.81 0.83
C ASP A 330 -11.50 -3.10 0.83
N LEU A 331 -12.28 -2.16 1.36
CA LEU A 331 -13.72 -2.03 1.20
C LEU A 331 -14.04 -0.62 0.72
N ASN A 332 -14.80 -0.53 -0.37
CA ASN A 332 -15.35 0.73 -0.86
C ASN A 332 -16.88 0.69 -0.84
N ILE A 333 -17.52 1.74 -0.34
CA ILE A 333 -18.98 1.88 -0.26
C ILE A 333 -19.39 2.80 -1.41
N GLU A 334 -20.02 2.24 -2.44
CA GLU A 334 -20.41 2.97 -3.65
C GLU A 334 -21.57 3.93 -3.38
N LYS A 335 -22.55 3.49 -2.59
CA LYS A 335 -23.77 4.23 -2.36
C LYS A 335 -24.26 3.99 -0.94
N LEU A 336 -24.55 5.08 -0.26
CA LEU A 336 -25.13 5.08 1.07
C LEU A 336 -26.34 6.01 1.06
N GLU A 337 -27.54 5.45 1.21
CA GLU A 337 -28.78 6.21 1.25
C GLU A 337 -29.39 6.17 2.65
N PHE A 338 -29.76 7.36 3.12
CA PHE A 338 -30.53 7.58 4.33
C PHE A 338 -31.94 8.06 3.97
N ASP A 339 -32.91 7.73 4.83
CA ASP A 339 -34.25 8.29 4.72
C ASP A 339 -34.21 9.84 4.83
N ASN A 340 -35.11 10.52 4.10
CA ASN A 340 -35.12 11.98 3.97
C ASN A 340 -35.34 12.68 5.32
N SER A 341 -36.10 12.05 6.23
CA SER A 341 -36.35 12.54 7.59
C SER A 341 -35.08 12.63 8.46
N VAL A 342 -34.11 11.75 8.19
CA VAL A 342 -32.88 11.60 8.98
C VAL A 342 -31.80 12.58 8.50
N LYS A 343 -31.78 12.92 7.22
CA LYS A 343 -30.85 13.92 6.66
C LYS A 343 -30.98 15.27 7.37
N ASP A 344 -32.21 15.68 7.70
CA ASP A 344 -32.47 16.92 8.42
C ASP A 344 -32.05 16.83 9.89
N LEU A 345 -32.25 15.67 10.53
CA LEU A 345 -31.81 15.44 11.91
C LEU A 345 -30.28 15.39 12.04
N LEU A 346 -29.60 14.75 11.08
CA LEU A 346 -28.13 14.72 10.99
C LEU A 346 -27.57 16.12 10.82
N ARG A 347 -28.12 16.90 9.89
CA ARG A 347 -27.75 18.31 9.69
C ARG A 347 -27.92 19.13 10.96
N LYS A 348 -29.05 18.98 11.66
CA LYS A 348 -29.34 19.70 12.91
C LYS A 348 -28.39 19.30 14.04
N ARG A 349 -28.07 18.01 14.18
CA ARG A 349 -27.10 17.53 15.19
C ARG A 349 -25.67 17.92 14.88
N ALA A 350 -25.26 17.85 13.61
CA ALA A 350 -23.95 18.32 13.16
C ALA A 350 -23.79 19.83 13.44
N GLN A 351 -24.80 20.64 13.14
CA GLN A 351 -24.81 22.07 13.50
C GLN A 351 -24.67 22.28 15.01
N ALA A 352 -25.45 21.57 15.84
CA ALA A 352 -25.36 21.66 17.28
C ALA A 352 -23.97 21.25 17.83
N ARG A 353 -23.32 20.25 17.24
CA ARG A 353 -21.93 19.87 17.59
C ARG A 353 -20.91 20.94 17.20
N VAL A 354 -21.05 21.51 16.01
CA VAL A 354 -20.18 22.61 15.56
C VAL A 354 -20.38 23.85 16.45
N GLU A 355 -21.61 24.16 16.83
CA GLU A 355 -21.92 25.27 17.75
C GLU A 355 -21.36 25.02 19.16
N THR A 356 -21.54 23.83 19.72
CA THR A 356 -20.98 23.50 21.04
C THR A 356 -19.46 23.50 21.03
N ALA A 357 -18.83 22.98 19.97
CA ALA A 357 -17.39 23.01 19.79
C ALA A 357 -16.84 24.43 19.62
N THR A 358 -17.48 25.27 18.79
CA THR A 358 -17.07 26.67 18.62
C THR A 358 -17.26 27.46 19.90
N SER A 359 -18.34 27.22 20.64
CA SER A 359 -18.56 27.79 21.98
C SER A 359 -17.46 27.36 22.95
N LEU A 360 -17.11 26.07 22.98
CA LEU A 360 -16.05 25.54 23.83
C LEU A 360 -14.67 26.08 23.44
N ALA A 361 -14.37 26.20 22.15
CA ALA A 361 -13.15 26.81 21.65
C ALA A 361 -13.05 28.30 22.01
N ASN A 362 -14.17 29.04 21.92
CA ASN A 362 -14.24 30.44 22.34
C ASN A 362 -14.05 30.57 23.85
N MET A 363 -14.68 29.70 24.66
CA MET A 363 -14.47 29.66 26.11
C MET A 363 -13.01 29.33 26.45
N ARG A 364 -12.40 28.33 25.81
CA ARG A 364 -10.98 28.00 25.98
C ARG A 364 -10.08 29.19 25.66
N SER A 365 -10.31 29.83 24.52
CA SER A 365 -9.56 31.02 24.12
C SER A 365 -9.75 32.17 25.13
N GLN A 366 -10.97 32.39 25.64
CA GLN A 366 -11.23 33.38 26.69
C GLN A 366 -10.53 33.02 28.00
N THR A 367 -10.54 31.76 28.42
CA THR A 367 -9.84 31.32 29.63
C THR A 367 -8.33 31.45 29.49
N GLU A 368 -7.76 31.13 28.32
CA GLU A 368 -6.33 31.32 28.05
C GLU A 368 -5.94 32.80 28.08
N ILE A 369 -6.75 33.67 27.46
CA ILE A 369 -6.54 35.12 27.49
C ILE A 369 -6.64 35.65 28.94
N ALA A 370 -7.64 35.21 29.70
CA ALA A 370 -7.84 35.61 31.09
C ALA A 370 -6.68 35.14 32.00
N MET A 371 -6.21 33.90 31.84
CA MET A 371 -5.03 33.40 32.56
C MET A 371 -3.78 34.20 32.19
N GLN A 372 -3.54 34.44 30.90
CA GLN A 372 -2.40 35.26 30.46
C GLN A 372 -2.49 36.72 30.94
N GLN A 373 -3.69 37.27 31.10
CA GLN A 373 -3.88 38.59 31.69
C GLN A 373 -3.60 38.56 33.19
N ALA A 374 -4.13 37.58 33.93
CA ALA A 374 -3.88 37.41 35.35
C ALA A 374 -2.39 37.18 35.66
N ASP A 375 -1.69 36.39 34.84
CA ASP A 375 -0.24 36.18 34.96
C ASP A 375 0.54 37.46 34.66
N ARG A 376 0.15 38.22 33.62
CA ARG A 376 0.74 39.54 33.33
C ARG A 376 0.53 40.52 34.48
N GLU A 377 -0.66 40.57 35.06
CA GLU A 377 -0.97 41.42 36.22
C GLU A 377 -0.16 41.01 37.45
N LYS A 378 -0.04 39.70 37.73
CA LYS A 378 0.80 39.19 38.81
C LYS A 378 2.26 39.55 38.62
N GLN A 379 2.79 39.40 37.40
CA GLN A 379 4.16 39.81 37.06
C GLN A 379 4.33 41.33 37.22
N GLN A 380 3.38 42.14 36.74
CA GLN A 380 3.42 43.59 36.94
C GLN A 380 3.40 43.98 38.42
N ALA A 381 2.60 43.30 39.24
CA ALA A 381 2.55 43.53 40.68
C ALA A 381 3.86 43.15 41.37
N GLN A 382 4.48 42.02 40.98
CA GLN A 382 5.80 41.62 41.48
C GLN A 382 6.89 42.64 41.09
N ILE A 383 6.94 43.06 39.82
CA ILE A 383 7.89 44.07 39.33
C ILE A 383 7.72 45.39 40.10
N ARG A 384 6.48 45.83 40.33
CA ARG A 384 6.22 47.06 41.11
C ARG A 384 6.66 46.91 42.56
N ALA A 385 6.33 45.79 43.22
CA ALA A 385 6.74 45.53 44.60
C ALA A 385 8.27 45.45 44.74
N GLU A 386 8.96 44.81 43.79
CA GLU A 386 10.42 44.77 43.74
C GLU A 386 11.02 46.16 43.48
N ALA A 387 10.44 46.94 42.57
CA ALA A 387 10.88 48.31 42.32
C ALA A 387 10.71 49.21 43.56
N GLU A 388 9.60 49.10 44.28
CA GLU A 388 9.37 49.81 45.53
C GLU A 388 10.34 49.37 46.62
N ALA A 389 10.54 48.06 46.80
CA ALA A 389 11.53 47.53 47.74
C ALA A 389 12.95 47.99 47.40
N PHE A 390 13.29 48.04 46.11
CA PHE A 390 14.56 48.57 45.63
C PHE A 390 14.69 50.05 45.99
N VAL A 391 13.69 50.89 45.68
CA VAL A 391 13.70 52.32 46.04
C VAL A 391 13.89 52.54 47.54
N ILE A 392 13.21 51.75 48.38
CA ILE A 392 13.34 51.82 49.84
C ILE A 392 14.75 51.43 50.29
N ARG A 393 15.32 50.34 49.76
CA ARG A 393 16.68 49.91 50.08
C ARG A 393 17.72 50.94 49.65
N THR A 394 17.64 51.43 48.43
CA THR A 394 18.58 52.44 47.90
C THR A 394 18.51 53.73 48.72
N LYS A 395 17.32 54.14 49.17
CA LYS A 395 17.17 55.29 50.06
C LYS A 395 17.77 55.02 51.45
N ALA A 396 17.50 53.86 52.04
CA ALA A 396 18.07 53.49 53.34
C ALA A 396 19.61 53.41 53.30
N ASP A 397 20.18 52.87 52.23
CA ASP A 397 21.63 52.80 52.03
C ASP A 397 22.23 54.20 51.86
N ALA A 398 21.55 55.09 51.12
CA ALA A 398 21.97 56.48 50.98
C ALA A 398 21.94 57.23 52.31
N ASP A 399 20.88 57.06 53.10
CA ASP A 399 20.75 57.65 54.44
C ASP A 399 21.81 57.10 55.41
N PHE A 400 22.08 55.80 55.37
CA PHE A 400 23.14 55.17 56.17
C PHE A 400 24.53 55.70 55.79
N TYR A 401 24.84 55.76 54.50
CA TYR A 401 26.12 56.30 54.02
C TYR A 401 26.28 57.78 54.40
N ALA A 402 25.23 58.58 54.23
CA ALA A 402 25.25 59.98 54.67
C ALA A 402 25.51 60.08 56.18
N ALA A 403 24.81 59.29 57.00
CA ALA A 403 25.02 59.25 58.44
C ALA A 403 26.44 58.81 58.83
N GLU A 404 27.01 57.82 58.15
CA GLU A 404 28.39 57.37 58.38
C GLU A 404 29.40 58.47 58.04
N ARG A 405 29.23 59.15 56.89
CA ARG A 405 30.09 60.28 56.49
C ARG A 405 29.97 61.44 57.48
N HIS A 406 28.77 61.74 57.97
CA HIS A 406 28.56 62.72 59.03
C HIS A 406 29.25 62.31 60.34
N ALA A 407 29.16 61.04 60.75
CA ALA A 407 29.84 60.54 61.96
C ALA A 407 31.37 60.57 61.83
N GLN A 408 31.91 60.20 60.67
CA GLN A 408 33.35 60.30 60.38
C GLN A 408 33.81 61.76 60.41
N ALA A 409 33.07 62.68 59.79
CA ALA A 409 33.36 64.12 59.83
C ALA A 409 33.33 64.66 61.27
N ALA A 410 32.33 64.27 62.06
CA ALA A 410 32.22 64.67 63.47
C ALA A 410 33.41 64.17 64.31
N LYS A 411 33.88 62.92 64.10
CA LYS A 411 35.09 62.41 64.76
C LYS A 411 36.34 63.21 64.40
N VAL A 412 36.55 63.52 63.12
CA VAL A 412 37.70 64.32 62.65
C VAL A 412 37.65 65.74 63.23
N LEU A 413 36.46 66.34 63.35
CA LEU A 413 36.27 67.64 64.00
C LEU A 413 36.55 67.58 65.51
N GLN A 414 36.27 66.45 66.17
CA GLN A 414 36.53 66.24 67.60
C GLN A 414 38.00 65.99 67.90
N GLU A 415 38.70 65.22 67.06
CA GLU A 415 40.12 64.87 67.22
C GLU A 415 41.06 66.04 66.90
N VAL A 416 40.63 66.99 66.08
CA VAL A 416 41.44 68.15 65.70
C VAL A 416 40.65 69.44 65.94
N PRO A 417 40.69 70.06 67.13
CA PRO A 417 39.98 71.32 67.39
C PRO A 417 40.45 72.47 66.48
N LEU A 418 41.65 72.35 65.89
CA LEU A 418 42.18 73.28 64.89
C LEU A 418 41.48 73.15 63.52
N SER A 419 40.97 71.97 63.14
CA SER A 419 40.33 71.76 61.84
C SER A 419 38.96 72.42 61.77
N ALA A 420 38.16 72.34 62.83
CA ALA A 420 36.90 73.08 62.97
C ALA A 420 37.10 74.60 62.93
N GLN A 421 38.16 75.11 63.57
CA GLN A 421 38.52 76.53 63.51
C GLN A 421 39.02 76.96 62.12
N LEU A 422 39.80 76.11 61.45
CA LEU A 422 40.24 76.35 60.07
C LEU A 422 39.07 76.33 59.09
N GLU A 423 38.09 75.46 59.30
CA GLU A 423 36.89 75.40 58.46
C GLU A 423 35.98 76.60 58.68
N LEU A 424 35.76 77.04 59.94
CA LEU A 424 35.08 78.31 60.24
C LEU A 424 35.82 79.50 59.61
N LYS A 425 37.14 79.57 59.75
CA LYS A 425 37.92 80.63 59.10
C LYS A 425 37.88 80.55 57.58
N ARG A 426 37.81 79.34 57.01
CA ARG A 426 37.69 79.15 55.57
C ARG A 426 36.30 79.55 55.08
N LEU A 427 35.23 79.20 55.79
CA LEU A 427 33.86 79.64 55.52
C LEU A 427 33.74 81.15 55.66
N ASP A 428 34.37 81.77 56.66
CA ASP A 428 34.47 83.23 56.77
C ASP A 428 35.17 83.81 55.54
N VAL A 429 36.28 83.22 55.08
CA VAL A 429 37.01 83.67 53.88
C VAL A 429 36.20 83.43 52.59
N GLU A 430 35.48 82.31 52.46
CA GLU A 430 34.62 82.02 51.31
C GLU A 430 33.38 82.91 51.31
N MET A 431 32.79 83.22 52.47
CA MET A 431 31.77 84.25 52.63
C MET A 431 32.31 85.63 52.28
N ILE A 432 33.52 85.99 52.71
CA ILE A 432 34.17 87.26 52.33
C ILE A 432 34.42 87.32 50.81
N LYS A 433 34.76 86.20 50.17
CA LYS A 433 34.93 86.13 48.70
C LYS A 433 33.63 86.10 47.91
N ALA A 434 32.59 85.44 48.43
CA ALA A 434 31.27 85.35 47.80
C ALA A 434 30.45 86.63 47.98
N THR A 435 30.72 87.40 49.04
CA THR A 435 30.03 88.65 49.37
C THR A 435 30.99 89.83 49.16
N GLY A 436 31.19 90.20 47.89
CA GLY A 436 32.08 91.31 47.51
C GLY A 436 31.81 92.61 48.27
N ASP A 437 32.87 93.13 48.90
CA ASP A 437 33.22 94.54 49.20
C ASP A 437 32.16 95.51 49.76
N ARG A 438 31.07 95.04 50.39
CA ARG A 438 29.99 95.94 50.90
C ARG A 438 29.50 95.73 52.33
N THR A 439 30.21 95.02 53.21
CA THR A 439 29.77 94.81 54.60
C THR A 439 30.69 95.48 55.63
N THR A 440 30.13 96.42 56.39
CA THR A 440 30.77 97.04 57.57
C THR A 440 30.26 96.37 58.84
N PHE A 441 31.17 95.93 59.71
CA PHE A 441 30.83 95.34 61.01
C PHE A 441 30.47 96.43 62.04
N ILE A 442 29.28 96.35 62.65
CA ILE A 442 28.87 97.21 63.77
C ILE A 442 29.02 96.39 65.07
N PRO A 443 29.89 96.78 66.01
CA PRO A 443 30.01 96.10 67.30
C PRO A 443 28.73 96.30 68.13
N VAL A 444 28.40 95.30 68.95
CA VAL A 444 27.09 95.06 69.60
C VAL A 444 26.58 96.20 70.51
N ASN A 445 27.39 97.24 70.76
CA ASN A 445 27.04 98.38 71.62
C ASN A 445 26.74 99.69 70.86
N LEU A 446 26.47 99.66 69.55
CA LEU A 446 25.99 100.84 68.81
C LEU A 446 24.52 100.67 68.38
N HIS A 447 23.67 101.65 68.73
CA HIS A 447 22.29 101.68 68.27
C HIS A 447 22.18 102.28 66.87
N ILE A 448 21.48 101.57 65.98
CA ILE A 448 21.33 101.88 64.53
C ILE A 448 20.61 103.21 64.25
N GLY A 449 19.99 103.85 65.25
CA GLY A 449 19.30 105.13 65.10
C GLY A 449 20.20 106.35 64.90
N ASP A 450 21.49 106.26 65.24
CA ASP A 450 22.42 107.40 65.21
C ASP A 450 23.26 107.47 63.91
N ILE A 451 23.00 106.57 62.96
CA ILE A 451 23.76 106.46 61.71
C ILE A 451 22.83 106.78 60.53
N GLY A 452 22.75 108.07 60.18
CA GLY A 452 22.42 108.53 58.82
C GLY A 452 20.95 108.49 58.36
N MET A 453 20.32 109.68 58.40
CA MET A 453 19.17 110.18 57.61
C MET A 453 18.05 109.18 57.24
N VAL A 454 17.08 109.01 58.15
CA VAL A 454 15.74 108.50 57.84
C VAL A 454 14.77 109.69 57.78
N ASP A 455 14.06 109.85 56.66
CA ASP A 455 12.96 110.81 56.54
C ASP A 455 11.76 110.33 57.39
N LYS A 456 11.40 111.12 58.41
CA LYS A 456 10.42 110.76 59.46
C LYS A 456 8.96 110.70 58.99
N GLN A 457 8.65 110.96 57.72
CA GLN A 457 7.27 110.88 57.23
C GLN A 457 6.95 109.68 56.34
N ASN A 458 7.94 109.00 55.74
CA ASN A 458 7.66 107.91 54.77
C ASN A 458 8.49 106.62 54.96
N ASN A 459 9.26 106.51 56.06
CA ASN A 459 9.97 105.29 56.48
C ASN A 459 10.70 104.54 55.34
N LYS A 460 11.40 105.29 54.47
CA LYS A 460 12.27 104.75 53.41
C LYS A 460 13.70 105.22 53.63
N MET A 461 14.65 104.29 53.66
CA MET A 461 16.08 104.58 53.61
C MET A 461 16.53 104.71 52.15
N TYR A 462 17.33 105.73 51.86
CA TYR A 462 17.99 105.90 50.57
C TYR A 462 19.49 105.64 50.75
N TRP A 463 20.03 104.69 49.99
CA TRP A 463 21.48 104.54 49.83
C TRP A 463 21.87 104.99 48.41
N ALA A 464 22.85 105.88 48.32
CA ALA A 464 23.41 106.32 47.05
C ALA A 464 24.28 105.19 46.48
N SER A 465 23.89 104.65 45.31
CA SER A 465 24.73 103.71 44.57
C SER A 465 25.70 104.49 43.69
N ASN A 466 26.99 104.50 44.07
CA ASN A 466 28.06 104.77 43.11
C ASN A 466 28.56 103.43 42.56
N ASN A 467 28.32 103.25 41.26
CA ASN A 467 28.99 102.25 40.43
C ASN A 467 30.41 102.75 40.13
N VAL A 468 31.42 101.91 40.37
CA VAL A 468 32.65 101.92 39.58
C VAL A 468 33.01 100.47 39.27
N THR A 469 33.15 100.22 37.98
CA THR A 469 33.61 99.02 37.28
C THR A 469 35.02 98.60 37.69
N ASN A 470 35.20 97.31 37.95
CA ASN A 470 36.10 96.43 37.18
C ASN A 470 35.78 94.96 37.44
#